data_AF-A0A2A7X126-F1
#
_entry.id   AF-A0A2A7X126-F1
#
_cell.length_a   1.000
_cell.length_b   1.000
_cell.length_c   1.000
_cell.angle_alpha   90.00
_cell.angle_beta   90.00
_cell.angle_gamma   90.00
#
_symmetry.space_group_name_H-M   'P 1'
#
loop_
_entity.id
_entity.type
_entity.pdbx_description
1 polymer ?
#
loop_
_entity_poly.entity_id
_entity_poly.type
_entity_poly.pdbx_seq_one_letter_code
_entity_poly.pdbx_strand_id
1 'polypeptide(L)'
;MNKKIKNFVICLMAVFIMIGSSRFATNYYVTRTHIEPLSKNASLLTLLFMSFILLGLAIGILLKVIEHKLGNKNVSTENRNP
;
A
#
# COMPACT_ATOMS: atom_id res chain seq x y z
N MET A 1 16.14 15.41 -12.57
CA MET A 1 14.86 14.66 -12.69
C MET A 1 13.76 15.40 -11.97
N ASN A 2 12.67 15.79 -12.64
CA ASN A 2 11.59 16.56 -12.06
C ASN A 2 10.94 15.82 -10.87
N LYS A 3 10.65 16.53 -9.77
CA LYS A 3 10.11 15.94 -8.52
C LYS A 3 8.81 15.17 -8.74
N LYS A 4 7.97 15.64 -9.68
CA LYS A 4 6.73 14.95 -10.12
C LYS A 4 7.02 13.62 -10.82
N ILE A 5 8.02 13.58 -11.71
CA ILE A 5 8.43 12.36 -12.44
C ILE A 5 8.99 11.33 -11.46
N LYS A 6 9.80 11.76 -10.49
CA LYS A 6 10.33 10.87 -9.46
C LYS A 6 9.20 10.20 -8.66
N ASN A 7 8.21 10.97 -8.22
CA ASN A 7 7.05 10.42 -7.49
C ASN A 7 6.22 9.47 -8.36
N PHE A 8 6.04 9.79 -9.64
CA PHE A 8 5.31 8.93 -10.58
C PHE A 8 6.00 7.57 -10.76
N VAL A 9 7.33 7.55 -10.94
CA VAL A 9 8.11 6.32 -11.07
C VAL A 9 8.06 5.49 -9.79
N ILE A 10 8.13 6.12 -8.62
CA ILE A 10 8.00 5.43 -7.33
C ILE A 10 6.62 4.79 -7.19
N CYS A 11 5.54 5.50 -7.56
CA CYS A 11 4.19 4.93 -7.57
C CYS A 11 4.08 3.74 -8.53
N LEU A 12 4.63 3.84 -9.74
CA LEU A 12 4.63 2.73 -10.70
C LEU A 12 5.36 1.51 -10.16
N MET A 13 6.54 1.68 -9.57
CA MET A 13 7.29 0.58 -8.97
C MET A 13 6.51 -0.07 -7.82
N ALA A 14 5.85 0.73 -6.98
CA ALA A 14 5.01 0.20 -5.91
C ALA A 14 3.83 -0.63 -6.45
N VAL A 15 3.19 -0.18 -7.54
CA VAL A 15 2.11 -0.92 -8.21
C VAL A 15 2.62 -2.22 -8.84
N PHE A 16 3.78 -2.21 -9.48
CA PHE A 16 4.39 -3.43 -10.04
C PHE A 16 4.77 -4.44 -8.97
N ILE A 17 5.35 -3.97 -7.86
CA ILE A 17 5.65 -4.82 -6.70
C ILE A 17 4.35 -5.39 -6.11
N MET A 18 3.31 -4.57 -5.97
CA MET A 18 1.99 -5.00 -5.49
C MET A 18 1.37 -6.09 -6.37
N ILE A 19 1.34 -5.89 -7.70
CA ILE A 19 0.81 -6.87 -8.66
C ILE A 19 1.65 -8.14 -8.68
N GLY A 20 2.97 -8.01 -8.68
CA GLY A 20 3.90 -9.14 -8.70
C GLY A 20 3.77 -9.99 -7.45
N SER A 21 3.80 -9.36 -6.27
CA SER A 21 3.67 -10.05 -4.99
C SER A 21 2.30 -10.70 -4.80
N SER A 22 1.21 -10.04 -5.20
CA SER A 22 -0.13 -10.63 -5.07
C SER A 22 -0.33 -11.83 -6.00
N ARG A 23 0.19 -11.76 -7.24
CA ARG A 23 0.16 -12.90 -8.16
C ARG A 23 1.03 -14.04 -7.68
N PHE A 24 2.23 -13.74 -7.17
CA PHE A 24 3.15 -14.76 -6.66
C PHE A 24 2.59 -15.47 -5.44
N ALA A 25 2.07 -14.72 -4.46
CA ALA A 25 1.43 -15.27 -3.27
C ALA A 25 0.22 -16.12 -3.64
N THR A 26 -0.64 -15.63 -4.54
CA THR A 26 -1.80 -16.40 -5.01
C THR A 26 -1.36 -17.69 -5.69
N ASN A 27 -0.39 -17.63 -6.60
CA ASN A 27 0.06 -18.81 -7.34
C ASN A 27 0.70 -19.84 -6.40
N TYR A 28 1.50 -19.40 -5.42
CA TYR A 28 2.05 -20.27 -4.37
C TYR A 28 0.95 -20.93 -3.55
N TYR A 29 -0.08 -20.18 -3.16
CA TYR A 29 -1.18 -20.69 -2.34
C TYR A 29 -2.05 -21.68 -3.12
N VAL A 30 -2.41 -21.36 -4.36
CA VAL A 30 -3.15 -22.20 -5.30
C VAL A 30 -2.40 -23.52 -5.55
N THR A 31 -1.10 -23.45 -5.79
CA THR A 31 -0.24 -24.64 -6.00
C THR A 31 -0.20 -25.54 -4.76
N ARG A 32 -0.16 -24.96 -3.55
CA ARG A 32 -0.16 -25.74 -2.30
C ARG A 32 -1.52 -26.31 -1.91
N THR A 33 -2.62 -25.71 -2.35
CA THR A 33 -3.98 -26.07 -1.94
C THR A 33 -4.74 -26.87 -3.00
N HIS A 34 -4.10 -27.20 -4.14
CA HIS A 34 -4.72 -27.88 -5.28
C HIS A 34 -5.98 -27.16 -5.82
N ILE A 35 -6.13 -25.87 -5.51
CA ILE A 35 -7.20 -25.05 -6.05
C ILE A 35 -6.86 -24.81 -7.51
N GLU A 36 -7.80 -25.01 -8.44
CA GLU A 36 -7.51 -24.78 -9.86
C GLU A 36 -7.01 -23.35 -10.08
N PRO A 37 -5.87 -23.16 -10.80
CA PRO A 37 -5.25 -21.85 -11.02
C PRO A 37 -6.13 -20.89 -11.85
N LEU A 38 -7.15 -21.42 -12.52
CA LEU A 38 -8.14 -20.68 -13.28
C LEU A 38 -9.54 -20.71 -12.63
N SER A 39 -9.61 -20.97 -11.32
CA SER A 39 -10.87 -20.94 -10.58
C SER A 39 -11.18 -19.53 -10.07
N LYS A 40 -12.48 -19.25 -9.89
CA LYS A 40 -13.01 -18.03 -9.26
C LYS A 40 -12.32 -17.72 -7.91
N ASN A 41 -11.87 -18.76 -7.21
CA ASN A 41 -11.21 -18.68 -5.91
C ASN A 41 -9.80 -18.08 -5.99
N ALA A 42 -9.02 -18.40 -7.03
CA ALA A 42 -7.70 -17.80 -7.26
C ALA A 42 -7.81 -16.29 -7.55
N SER A 43 -8.82 -15.90 -8.32
CA SER A 43 -9.08 -14.49 -8.61
C SER A 43 -9.50 -13.71 -7.36
N LEU A 44 -10.33 -14.32 -6.50
CA LEU A 44 -10.77 -13.75 -5.23
C LEU A 44 -9.60 -13.61 -4.25
N LEU A 45 -8.70 -14.59 -4.22
CA LEU A 45 -7.48 -14.54 -3.41
C LEU A 45 -6.53 -13.42 -3.86
N THR A 46 -6.36 -13.25 -5.18
CA THR A 46 -5.58 -12.13 -5.73
C THR A 46 -6.19 -10.78 -5.33
N LEU A 47 -7.53 -10.68 -5.42
CA LEU A 47 -8.27 -9.47 -5.04
C LEU A 47 -8.12 -9.16 -3.54
N LEU A 48 -8.14 -10.20 -2.70
CA LEU A 48 -7.93 -10.07 -1.26
C LEU A 48 -6.53 -9.52 -0.94
N PHE A 49 -5.48 -10.07 -1.56
CA PHE A 49 -4.11 -9.55 -1.41
C PHE A 49 -3.97 -8.11 -1.91
N MET A 50 -4.58 -7.79 -3.06
CA MET A 50 -4.66 -6.41 -3.56
C MET A 50 -5.31 -5.48 -2.54
N SER A 51 -6.43 -5.89 -1.94
CA SER A 51 -7.13 -5.10 -0.93
C SER A 51 -6.30 -4.89 0.33
N PHE A 52 -5.57 -5.92 0.80
CA PHE A 52 -4.68 -5.78 1.97
C PHE A 52 -3.53 -4.79 1.71
N ILE A 53 -2.94 -4.82 0.51
CA ILE A 53 -1.86 -3.87 0.17
C ILE A 53 -2.42 -2.44 0.06
N LEU A 54 -3.60 -2.29 -0.54
CA LEU A 54 -4.27 -0.99 -0.62
C LEU A 54 -4.59 -0.43 0.77
N LEU A 55 -5.06 -1.30 1.68
CA LEU A 55 -5.32 -0.95 3.07
C LEU A 55 -4.04 -0.53 3.81
N GLY A 56 -2.93 -1.26 3.60
CA GLY A 56 -1.62 -0.89 4.15
C GLY A 56 -1.15 0.48 3.68
N LEU A 57 -1.33 0.79 2.39
CA LEU A 57 -1.05 2.13 1.84
C LEU A 57 -1.94 3.21 2.46
N ALA A 58 -3.24 2.95 2.58
CA ALA A 58 -4.19 3.89 3.19
C ALA A 58 -3.84 4.21 4.65
N ILE A 59 -3.47 3.19 5.43
CA ILE A 59 -3.02 3.35 6.82
C ILE A 59 -1.73 4.17 6.87
N GLY A 60 -0.76 3.88 6.00
CA GLY A 60 0.50 4.63 5.93
C GLY A 60 0.30 6.12 5.61
N ILE A 61 -0.62 6.44 4.68
CA ILE A 61 -0.99 7.83 4.38
C ILE A 61 -1.68 8.47 5.58
N LEU A 62 -2.63 7.77 6.21
CA LEU A 62 -3.36 8.28 7.37
C LEU A 62 -2.42 8.61 8.53
N LEU A 63 -1.47 7.71 8.85
CA LEU A 63 -0.46 7.95 9.88
C LEU A 63 0.37 9.19 9.57
N LYS A 64 0.81 9.35 8.31
CA LYS A 64 1.58 10.52 7.89
C LYS A 64 0.79 11.82 7.97
N VAL A 65 -0.52 11.78 7.70
CA VAL A 65 -1.44 12.92 7.87
C VAL A 65 -1.61 13.26 9.35
N ILE A 66 -1.75 12.24 10.21
CA ILE A 66 -1.83 12.42 11.67
C ILE A 66 -0.54 13.05 12.20
N GLU A 67 0.64 12.54 11.82
CA GLU A 67 1.94 13.10 12.20
C GLU A 67 2.07 14.56 11.77
N HIS A 68 1.72 14.88 10.52
CA HIS A 68 1.75 16.27 10.03
C HIS A 68 0.79 17.17 10.82
N LYS A 69 -0.40 16.67 11.17
CA LYS A 69 -1.39 17.43 11.95
C LYS A 69 -0.98 17.60 13.41
N LEU A 70 -0.32 16.61 14.01
CA LEU A 70 0.22 16.68 15.38
C LEU A 70 1.44 17.61 15.44
N GLY A 71 2.39 17.47 14.51
CA GLY A 71 3.56 18.35 14.41
C GLY A 71 3.18 19.82 14.24
N ASN A 72 2.15 20.11 13.44
CA ASN A 72 1.65 21.47 13.27
C ASN A 72 0.98 22.05 14.53
N LYS A 73 0.38 21.21 15.39
CA LYS A 73 -0.17 21.65 16.68
C LYS A 73 0.94 21.99 17.68
N ASN A 74 2.00 21.19 17.74
CA ASN A 74 3.12 21.37 18.67
C ASN A 74 3.86 22.70 18.40
N VAL A 75 4.07 23.03 17.13
CA VAL A 75 4.66 24.31 16.71
C VAL A 75 3.78 25.51 17.07
N SER A 76 2.45 25.36 17.04
CA SER A 76 1.51 26.43 17.41
C SER A 76 1.36 26.64 18.93
N THR A 77 1.67 25.63 19.75
CA THR A 77 1.65 25.74 21.22
C THR A 77 2.96 26.28 21.78
N GLU A 78 4.09 25.98 21.16
CA GLU A 78 5.40 26.53 21.54
C GLU A 78 5.47 28.05 21.31
N ASN A 79 4.85 28.54 20.22
CA ASN A 79 4.79 29.97 19.90
C ASN A 79 3.76 30.78 20.72
N ARG A 80 3.08 30.16 21.70
CA ARG A 80 2.14 30.85 22.62
C ARG A 80 2.62 30.87 24.07
N ASN A 81 3.77 30.29 24.38
CA ASN A 81 4.35 30.31 25.71
C ASN A 81 5.74 30.97 25.64
N PRO A 82 5.83 32.31 25.68
CA PRO A 82 7.09 33.03 25.89
C PRO A 82 7.65 32.81 27.31
#